data_AF-A0A1S1TWA2-F1
#
_entry.id   AF-A0A1S1TWA2-F1
#
_cell.length_a   1.000
_cell.length_b   1.000
_cell.length_c   1.000
_cell.angle_alpha   90.00
_cell.angle_beta   90.00
_cell.angle_gamma   90.00
#
_symmetry.space_group_name_H-M   'P 1'
#
loop_
_entity.id
_entity.type
_entity.pdbx_description
1 polymer ?
#
loop_
_entity_poly.entity_id
_entity_poly.type
_entity_poly.pdbx_seq_one_letter_code
_entity_poly.pdbx_strand_id
1 'polypeptide(L)'
;MEVTVRGTLPVGDTTENVTYFILDTAKRAIVGQVILPKAVPRSLAVSLTVKVPSTAGSLAIGTFDDGGNFQVASFLRVEIPAVDPSADRSDGAVGPSGR
;
A
#
# COMPACT_ATOMS: atom_id res chain seq x y z
N MET A 1 -2.63 7.55 -7.56
CA MET A 1 -1.22 7.24 -7.31
C MET A 1 -1.11 5.77 -6.95
N GLU A 2 -0.03 5.11 -7.34
CA GLU A 2 0.24 3.73 -6.94
C GLU A 2 1.23 3.76 -5.77
N VAL A 3 1.00 2.90 -4.78
CA VAL A 3 1.90 2.70 -3.64
C VAL A 3 2.17 1.21 -3.49
N THR A 4 3.29 0.85 -2.88
CA THR A 4 3.63 -0.56 -2.65
C THR A 4 3.54 -0.89 -1.17
N VAL A 5 2.68 -1.83 -0.81
CA VAL A 5 2.65 -2.44 0.52
C VAL A 5 3.66 -3.57 0.55
N ARG A 6 4.65 -3.49 1.44
CA ARG A 6 5.71 -4.50 1.58
C ARG A 6 5.85 -4.95 3.02
N GLY A 7 6.32 -6.17 3.20
CA GLY A 7 6.64 -6.69 4.52
C GLY A 7 6.80 -8.19 4.54
N THR A 8 6.85 -8.75 5.74
CA THR A 8 6.94 -10.19 5.95
C THR A 8 5.82 -10.61 6.89
N LEU A 9 4.99 -11.56 6.46
CA LEU A 9 3.88 -12.04 7.27
C LEU A 9 4.41 -12.79 8.51
N PRO A 10 3.75 -12.63 9.67
CA PRO A 10 4.15 -13.32 10.89
C PRO A 10 3.94 -14.84 10.77
N VAL A 11 4.76 -15.60 11.49
CA VAL A 11 4.66 -17.06 11.50
C VAL A 11 3.63 -17.50 12.54
N GLY A 12 2.75 -18.41 12.15
CA GLY A 12 1.72 -18.98 13.02
C GLY A 12 0.77 -19.90 12.25
N ASP A 13 -0.09 -20.61 13.00
CA ASP A 13 -0.96 -21.66 12.44
C ASP A 13 -2.29 -21.13 11.89
N THR A 14 -2.60 -19.85 12.10
CA THR A 14 -3.86 -19.24 11.68
C THR A 14 -3.76 -18.72 10.24
N THR A 15 -4.56 -19.28 9.34
CA THR A 15 -4.66 -18.86 7.93
C THR A 15 -5.85 -17.92 7.65
N GLU A 16 -6.55 -17.47 8.70
CA GLU A 16 -7.66 -16.52 8.57
C GLU A 16 -7.18 -15.25 7.85
N ASN A 17 -7.97 -14.78 6.89
CA ASN A 17 -7.68 -13.56 6.18
C ASN A 17 -8.10 -12.34 7.01
N VAL A 18 -7.19 -11.37 7.10
CA VAL A 18 -7.40 -10.09 7.77
C VAL A 18 -7.34 -8.97 6.73
N THR A 19 -8.26 -8.03 6.82
CA THR A 19 -8.24 -6.81 6.02
C THR A 19 -7.37 -5.77 6.71
N TYR A 20 -6.29 -5.37 6.05
CA TYR A 20 -5.45 -4.26 6.45
C TYR A 20 -5.83 -3.03 5.64
N PHE A 21 -5.95 -1.90 6.32
CA PHE A 21 -6.30 -0.62 5.73
C PHE A 21 -5.06 0.24 5.58
N ILE A 22 -4.98 0.93 4.45
CA ILE A 22 -4.04 2.03 4.24
C ILE A 22 -4.74 3.31 4.69
N LEU A 23 -4.19 3.95 5.72
CA LEU A 23 -4.73 5.17 6.32
C LEU A 23 -3.87 6.37 5.92
N ASP A 24 -4.51 7.41 5.37
CA ASP A 24 -3.92 8.75 5.35
C ASP A 24 -4.09 9.36 6.74
N THR A 25 -2.99 9.37 7.50
CA THR A 25 -2.96 9.82 8.89
C THR A 25 -3.18 11.33 9.04
N ALA A 26 -2.83 12.13 8.03
CA ALA A 26 -3.05 13.57 8.04
C ALA A 26 -4.54 13.90 7.87
N LYS A 27 -5.24 13.12 7.03
CA LYS A 27 -6.68 13.32 6.75
C LYS A 27 -7.60 12.43 7.57
N ARG A 28 -7.04 11.48 8.33
CA ARG A 28 -7.79 10.45 9.07
C ARG A 28 -8.77 9.68 8.18
N ALA A 29 -8.32 9.34 6.98
CA ALA A 29 -9.16 8.72 5.97
C ALA A 29 -8.55 7.40 5.47
N ILE A 30 -9.38 6.37 5.34
CA ILE A 30 -8.97 5.12 4.68
C ILE A 30 -8.87 5.40 3.18
N VAL A 31 -7.71 5.14 2.61
CA VAL A 31 -7.39 5.43 1.20
C VAL A 31 -7.11 4.18 0.37
N GLY A 32 -7.06 3.01 1.01
CA GLY A 32 -6.88 1.72 0.36
C GLY A 32 -7.03 0.57 1.35
N GLN A 33 -7.02 -0.65 0.84
CA GLN A 33 -7.06 -1.87 1.65
C GLN A 33 -6.33 -3.00 0.94
N VAL A 34 -5.83 -3.95 1.73
CA VAL A 34 -5.27 -5.23 1.27
C VAL A 34 -5.79 -6.34 2.17
N ILE A 35 -6.01 -7.51 1.60
CA ILE A 35 -6.44 -8.69 2.36
C ILE A 35 -5.26 -9.66 2.40
N LEU A 36 -4.79 -10.00 3.60
CA LEU A 36 -3.64 -10.87 3.81
C LEU A 36 -3.96 -11.89 4.91
N PRO A 37 -3.35 -13.09 4.89
CA PRO A 37 -3.44 -14.02 6.01
C PRO A 37 -2.89 -13.39 7.28
N LYS A 38 -3.57 -13.63 8.42
CA LYS A 38 -3.14 -13.19 9.75
C LYS A 38 -1.75 -13.71 10.10
N ALA A 39 -1.49 -14.97 9.75
CA ALA A 39 -0.21 -15.62 9.88
C ALA A 39 -0.04 -16.70 8.79
N VAL A 40 1.17 -17.21 8.66
CA VAL A 40 1.52 -18.27 7.71
C VAL A 40 2.42 -19.32 8.37
N PRO A 41 2.38 -20.61 7.95
CA PRO A 41 3.20 -21.66 8.59
C PRO A 41 4.72 -21.46 8.44
N ARG A 42 5.13 -20.59 7.51
CA ARG A 42 6.51 -20.24 7.24
C ARG A 42 6.61 -18.77 6.86
N SER A 43 7.74 -18.14 7.14
CA SER A 43 7.98 -16.75 6.76
C SER A 43 7.70 -16.52 5.27
N LEU A 44 6.89 -15.50 4.96
CA LEU A 44 6.50 -15.15 3.60
C LEU A 44 6.62 -13.64 3.41
N ALA A 45 7.48 -13.21 2.48
CA ALA A 45 7.57 -11.82 2.07
C ALA A 45 6.43 -11.47 1.10
N VAL A 46 5.86 -10.28 1.26
CA VAL A 46 4.78 -9.77 0.42
C VAL A 46 5.16 -8.42 -0.18
N SER A 47 4.68 -8.18 -1.40
CA SER A 47 4.85 -6.92 -2.12
C SER A 47 3.64 -6.72 -3.02
N LEU A 48 2.73 -5.82 -2.64
CA LEU A 48 1.49 -5.56 -3.36
C LEU A 48 1.44 -4.11 -3.80
N THR A 49 1.14 -3.87 -5.08
CA THR A 49 0.85 -2.53 -5.59
C THR A 49 -0.62 -2.21 -5.37
N VAL A 50 -0.89 -1.07 -4.75
CA VAL A 50 -2.24 -0.61 -4.41
C VAL A 50 -2.46 0.78 -5.00
N LYS A 51 -3.60 0.98 -5.64
CA LYS A 51 -4.03 2.30 -6.11
C LYS A 51 -4.69 3.06 -4.97
N VAL A 52 -4.20 4.28 -4.71
CA VAL A 52 -4.74 5.21 -3.72
C VAL A 52 -4.98 6.59 -4.37
N PRO A 53 -5.85 7.44 -3.79
CA PRO A 53 -5.99 8.82 -4.22
C PRO A 53 -4.64 9.55 -4.26
N SER A 54 -4.38 10.31 -5.33
CA SER A 54 -3.12 11.07 -5.48
C SER A 54 -2.92 12.17 -4.44
N THR A 55 -3.99 12.58 -3.77
CA THR A 55 -3.91 13.58 -2.71
C THR A 55 -3.37 13.00 -1.40
N ALA A 56 -3.25 11.68 -1.26
CA ALA A 56 -2.78 11.05 -0.03
C ALA A 56 -1.27 11.25 0.18
N GLY A 57 -0.86 11.52 1.42
CA GLY A 57 0.55 11.88 1.73
C GLY A 57 1.16 11.04 2.84
N SER A 58 0.64 11.14 4.06
CA SER A 58 1.20 10.47 5.23
C SER A 58 0.52 9.11 5.47
N LEU A 59 1.05 8.07 4.85
CA LEU A 59 0.41 6.74 4.81
C LEU A 59 0.89 5.83 5.95
N ALA A 60 -0.07 5.14 6.59
CA ALA A 60 0.17 4.04 7.51
C ALA A 60 -0.65 2.81 7.09
N ILE A 61 -0.24 1.62 7.51
CA ILE A 61 -0.98 0.37 7.27
C ILE A 61 -1.24 -0.37 8.57
N GLY A 62 -2.44 -0.90 8.72
CA GLY A 62 -2.89 -1.49 9.98
C GLY A 62 -4.32 -2.00 9.95
N THR A 63 -4.83 -2.37 11.12
CA THR A 63 -6.23 -2.79 11.32
C THR A 63 -6.91 -1.87 12.32
N PHE A 64 -8.22 -2.02 12.50
CA PHE A 64 -8.93 -1.41 13.62
C PHE A 64 -9.18 -2.47 14.69
N ASP A 65 -9.01 -2.11 15.96
CA ASP A 65 -9.44 -2.94 17.07
C ASP A 65 -10.96 -2.78 17.34
N ASP A 66 -11.48 -3.55 18.30
CA ASP A 66 -12.90 -3.52 18.68
C ASP A 66 -13.34 -2.15 19.24
N GLY A 67 -12.40 -1.33 19.71
CA GLY A 67 -12.63 0.04 20.15
C GLY A 67 -12.62 1.07 19.01
N GLY A 68 -12.37 0.63 17.77
CA GLY A 68 -12.25 1.49 16.60
C GLY A 68 -10.92 2.24 16.54
N ASN A 69 -9.91 1.86 17.33
CA ASN A 69 -8.59 2.48 17.26
C ASN A 69 -7.77 1.82 16.16
N PHE A 70 -7.04 2.64 15.41
CA PHE A 70 -6.16 2.15 14.36
C PHE A 70 -4.87 1.59 14.96
N GLN A 71 -4.61 0.31 14.70
CA GLN A 71 -3.45 -0.44 15.16
C GLN A 71 -2.50 -0.67 13.98
N VAL A 72 -1.33 -0.03 14.03
CA VAL A 72 -0.32 -0.14 12.96
C VAL A 72 0.22 -1.57 12.91
N ALA A 73 0.22 -2.16 11.71
CA ALA A 73 0.86 -3.44 11.45
C ALA A 73 2.36 -3.24 11.22
N SER A 74 3.16 -3.31 12.28
CA SER A 74 4.60 -3.00 12.24
C SER A 74 5.45 -3.87 11.30
N PHE A 75 4.94 -5.04 10.89
CA PHE A 75 5.57 -5.94 9.93
C PHE A 75 5.25 -5.61 8.47
N LEU A 76 4.37 -4.62 8.23
CA LEU A 76 4.04 -4.07 6.93
C LEU A 76 4.43 -2.59 6.87
N ARG A 77 4.75 -2.12 5.66
CA ARG A 77 5.02 -0.71 5.38
C ARG A 77 4.47 -0.31 4.03
N VAL A 78 4.16 0.97 3.88
CA VAL A 78 3.72 1.56 2.62
C VAL A 78 4.88 2.36 2.03
N GLU A 79 5.34 1.94 0.87
CA GLU A 79 6.35 2.64 0.09
C GLU A 79 5.65 3.46 -0.99
N ILE A 80 5.84 4.78 -0.97
CA ILE A 80 5.41 5.66 -2.05
C ILE A 80 6.55 5.63 -3.08
N PRO A 81 6.30 5.31 -4.35
CA PRO A 81 7.34 5.37 -5.37
C PRO A 81 7.93 6.79 -5.35
N ALA A 82 9.25 6.87 -5.22
CA ALA A 82 9.92 8.14 -5.43
C ALA A 82 9.57 8.57 -6.86
N VAL A 83 8.90 9.72 -6.99
CA VAL A 83 8.77 10.35 -8.30
C VAL A 83 10.20 10.63 -8.73
N ASP A 84 10.70 9.86 -9.69
CA ASP A 84 11.93 10.21 -10.36
C ASP A 84 11.65 11.54 -11.09
N PRO A 85 12.32 12.66 -10.73
CA PRO A 85 12.10 13.93 -11.41
C PRO A 85 12.47 13.88 -12.90
N SER A 86 13.10 12.80 -13.37
CA SER A 86 13.35 12.55 -14.79
C SER A 86 12.20 11.82 -15.52
N ALA A 87 11.21 11.27 -14.81
CA ALA A 87 10.03 10.60 -15.39
C ALA A 87 8.95 11.58 -15.87
N ASP A 88 9.07 12.89 -15.57
CA ASP A 88 8.24 13.95 -16.15
C ASP A 88 8.55 14.23 -17.63
N ARG A 89 9.56 13.57 -18.22
CA ARG A 89 9.67 13.49 -19.67
C ARG A 89 8.75 12.39 -20.21
N SER A 90 7.44 12.61 -20.09
CA SER A 90 6.50 12.00 -21.01
C SER A 90 6.74 12.62 -22.39
N ASP A 91 7.73 12.10 -23.12
CA ASP A 91 7.86 12.35 -24.55
C ASP A 91 6.59 11.80 -25.21
N GLY A 92 5.63 12.69 -25.45
CA GLY A 92 4.39 12.38 -26.14
C GLY A 92 4.68 11.74 -27.48
N ALA A 93 3.90 10.73 -27.84
CA ALA A 93 3.93 10.15 -29.17
C ALA A 93 3.60 11.23 -30.21
N VAL A 94 4.62 11.81 -30.84
CA VAL A 94 4.45 12.64 -32.03
C VAL A 94 4.21 11.72 -33.22
N GLY A 95 2.97 11.66 -33.69
CA GLY A 95 2.64 11.00 -34.95
C GLY A 95 3.38 11.68 -36.12
N PRO A 96 3.71 10.95 -37.20
CA PRO A 96 4.44 11.54 -38.32
C PRO A 96 3.63 12.68 -38.94
N SER A 97 4.26 13.85 -39.08
CA SER A 97 3.68 15.02 -39.75
C SER A 97 3.62 14.74 -41.25
N GLY A 98 2.43 14.44 -41.76
CA GLY A 98 2.18 14.28 -43.19
C GLY A 98 2.23 15.63 -43.92
N ARG A 99 2.92 15.65 -45.06
CA ARG A 99 3.05 16.77 -46.02
C ARG A 99 1.99 16.68 -47.10
#